data_AF-A0A5D3BN82-F1
#
_entry.id   AF-A0A5D3BN82-F1
#
_cell.length_a   1.000
_cell.length_b   1.000
_cell.length_c   1.000
_cell.angle_alpha   90.00
_cell.angle_beta   90.00
_cell.angle_gamma   90.00
#
_symmetry.space_group_name_H-M   'P 1'
#
loop_
_entity.id
_entity.type
_entity.pdbx_description
1 polymer ?
#
loop_
_entity_poly.entity_id
_entity_poly.type
_entity_poly.pdbx_seq_one_letter_code
_entity_poly.pdbx_strand_id
1 'polypeptide(L)'
;MQASSTVISNCLIDDFRFISTDRSIPQEIVHKARTNLGVNISYQKAWRAKEHMVKILHGDTVEAYALIPRFFDKLVESNPGTCTTLEMDNSGHFKFCFMAFGASIEG
;
A
#
# COMPACT_ATOMS: atom_id res chain seq x y z
N MET A 1 21.70 22.52 -1.90
CA MET A 1 20.89 21.67 -2.78
C MET A 1 20.03 20.79 -1.88
N GLN A 2 18.69 20.87 -1.95
CA GLN A 2 17.81 20.11 -1.05
C GLN A 2 17.30 18.86 -1.77
N ALA A 3 17.58 17.67 -1.24
CA ALA A 3 17.13 16.41 -1.84
C ALA A 3 15.60 16.32 -1.88
N SER A 4 15.05 15.74 -2.96
CA SER A 4 13.62 15.47 -3.12
C SER A 4 13.21 14.18 -2.39
N SER A 5 11.93 14.02 -2.06
CA SER A 5 11.41 12.80 -1.42
C SER A 5 11.62 11.54 -2.26
N THR A 6 11.52 11.66 -3.60
CA THR A 6 11.77 10.56 -4.54
C THR A 6 13.22 10.08 -4.51
N VAL A 7 14.18 11.02 -4.48
CA VAL A 7 15.61 10.67 -4.40
C VAL A 7 15.91 9.98 -3.08
N ILE A 8 15.42 10.54 -1.96
CA ILE A 8 15.59 9.94 -0.62
C ILE A 8 14.98 8.54 -0.58
N SER A 9 13.78 8.39 -1.12
CA SER A 9 13.08 7.11 -1.21
C SER A 9 13.91 6.07 -1.97
N ASN A 10 14.41 6.40 -3.15
CA ASN A 10 15.15 5.44 -3.97
C ASN A 10 16.49 5.05 -3.30
N CYS A 11 17.14 5.97 -2.59
CA CYS A 11 18.38 5.68 -1.88
C CYS A 11 18.18 4.79 -0.64
N LEU A 12 17.02 4.88 0.01
CA LEU A 12 16.74 4.15 1.26
C LEU A 12 15.83 2.94 1.05
N ILE A 13 15.41 2.63 -0.18
CA ILE A 13 14.35 1.64 -0.41
C ILE A 13 14.71 0.24 0.14
N ASP A 14 15.97 -0.16 0.01
CA ASP A 14 16.45 -1.47 0.48
C ASP A 14 16.45 -1.57 2.01
N ASP A 15 16.72 -0.47 2.71
CA ASP A 15 16.72 -0.38 4.18
C ASP A 15 15.33 -0.60 4.80
N PHE A 16 14.31 -0.61 3.94
CA PHE A 16 12.90 -0.55 4.28
C PHE A 16 12.09 -1.54 3.42
N ARG A 17 12.74 -2.54 2.84
CA ARG A 17 12.09 -3.54 1.97
C ARG A 17 10.96 -4.30 2.66
N PHE A 18 10.97 -4.35 3.99
CA PHE A 18 9.92 -4.90 4.84
C PHE A 18 9.14 -3.80 5.60
N ILE A 19 8.84 -2.68 4.94
CA ILE A 19 8.11 -1.54 5.53
C ILE A 19 6.91 -2.02 6.33
N SER A 20 6.97 -1.79 7.64
CA SER A 20 5.81 -1.85 8.52
C SER A 20 4.90 -0.65 8.28
N THR A 21 3.62 -0.71 8.62
CA THR A 21 2.77 0.50 8.63
C THR A 21 3.05 1.42 9.82
N ASP A 22 4.08 1.14 10.62
CA ASP A 22 4.45 1.88 11.83
C ASP A 22 4.63 3.40 11.58
N ARG A 23 4.14 4.18 12.54
CA ARG A 23 4.26 5.64 12.62
C ARG A 23 5.69 6.10 12.95
N SER A 24 6.56 5.19 13.42
CA SER A 24 7.98 5.47 13.70
C SER A 24 8.82 5.65 12.42
N ILE A 25 8.42 5.05 11.29
CA ILE A 25 9.21 5.00 10.05
C ILE A 25 9.63 6.36 9.50
N PRO A 26 8.77 7.40 9.45
CA PRO A 26 9.22 8.71 9.00
C PRO A 26 10.36 9.29 9.87
N GLN A 27 10.40 9.00 11.18
CA GLN A 27 11.50 9.43 12.04
C GLN A 27 12.79 8.65 11.72
N GLU A 28 12.67 7.36 11.43
CA GLU A 28 13.80 6.54 10.98
C GLU A 28 14.32 7.00 9.62
N ILE A 29 13.45 7.40 8.68
CA ILE A 29 13.85 7.98 7.40
C ILE A 29 14.58 9.32 7.61
N VAL A 30 14.12 10.18 8.54
CA VAL A 30 14.87 11.40 8.90
C VAL A 30 16.26 11.05 9.43
N HIS A 31 16.34 10.05 10.32
CA HIS A 31 17.61 9.59 10.88
C HIS A 31 18.56 9.05 9.80
N LYS A 32 18.10 8.11 8.98
CA LYS A 32 18.88 7.50 7.89
C LYS A 32 19.26 8.50 6.80
N ALA A 33 18.39 9.45 6.47
CA ALA A 33 18.75 10.54 5.56
C ALA A 33 19.91 11.38 6.10
N ARG A 34 19.95 11.61 7.43
CA ARG A 34 21.05 12.33 8.07
C ARG A 34 22.33 11.48 8.16
N THR A 35 22.23 10.22 8.55
CA THR A 35 23.40 9.35 8.79
C THR A 35 24.01 8.80 7.51
N ASN A 36 23.19 8.38 6.55
CA ASN A 36 23.65 7.66 5.35
C ASN A 36 23.86 8.62 4.18
N LEU A 37 23.04 9.68 4.07
CA LEU A 37 23.06 10.61 2.94
C LEU A 37 23.59 12.01 3.30
N GLY A 38 23.83 12.28 4.59
CA GLY A 38 24.30 13.59 5.05
C GLY A 38 23.31 14.74 4.86
N VAL A 39 22.03 14.44 4.61
CA VAL A 39 20.98 15.45 4.34
C VAL A 39 19.99 15.55 5.48
N ASN A 40 19.63 16.78 5.85
CA ASN A 40 18.57 17.02 6.82
C ASN A 40 17.23 17.23 6.10
N ILE A 41 16.19 16.50 6.51
CA ILE A 41 14.89 16.50 5.86
C ILE A 41 13.78 16.72 6.88
N SER A 42 12.68 17.35 6.46
CA SER A 42 11.51 17.53 7.32
C SER A 42 10.74 16.22 7.48
N TYR A 43 10.00 16.11 8.58
CA TYR A 43 9.08 14.97 8.81
C TYR A 43 8.10 14.77 7.65
N GLN A 44 7.52 15.86 7.11
CA GLN A 44 6.63 15.79 5.95
C GLN A 44 7.31 15.23 4.69
N LYS A 45 8.61 15.52 4.49
CA LYS A 45 9.38 14.96 3.37
C LYS A 45 9.68 13.48 3.59
N ALA A 46 9.98 13.09 4.83
CA ALA A 46 10.14 11.69 5.20
C ALA A 46 8.84 10.89 5.03
N TRP A 47 7.68 11.47 5.38
CA TRP A 47 6.37 10.86 5.12
C TRP A 47 6.13 10.63 3.63
N ARG A 48 6.38 11.62 2.78
CA ARG A 48 6.27 11.47 1.32
C ARG A 48 7.25 10.44 0.76
N ALA A 49 8.46 10.35 1.30
CA ALA A 49 9.41 9.32 0.92
C ALA A 49 8.90 7.92 1.30
N LYS A 50 8.31 7.76 2.49
CA LYS A 50 7.62 6.53 2.90
C LYS A 50 6.50 6.15 1.92
N GLU A 51 5.59 7.07 1.60
CA GLU A 51 4.50 6.82 0.65
C GLU A 51 5.02 6.37 -0.72
N HIS A 52 6.08 7.02 -1.21
CA HIS A 52 6.71 6.65 -2.47
C HIS A 52 7.34 5.25 -2.42
N MET A 53 8.04 4.91 -1.33
CA MET A 53 8.62 3.57 -1.13
C MET A 53 7.55 2.49 -1.01
N VAL A 54 6.46 2.75 -0.29
CA VAL A 54 5.30 1.85 -0.21
C VAL A 54 4.75 1.57 -1.61
N LYS A 55 4.58 2.60 -2.43
CA LYS A 55 4.11 2.45 -3.80
C LYS A 55 5.05 1.61 -4.67
N ILE A 56 6.38 1.77 -4.52
CA ILE A 56 7.35 0.95 -5.28
C ILE A 56 7.33 -0.51 -4.81
N LEU A 57 7.26 -0.75 -3.49
CA LEU A 57 7.40 -2.09 -2.91
C LEU A 57 6.12 -2.92 -2.98
N HIS A 58 4.96 -2.28 -2.80
CA HIS A 58 3.66 -2.95 -2.71
C HIS A 58 2.75 -2.67 -3.91
N GLY A 59 3.21 -1.86 -4.87
CA GLY A 59 2.40 -1.41 -5.99
C GLY A 59 1.48 -0.25 -5.63
N ASP A 60 0.73 0.22 -6.62
CA ASP A 60 -0.23 1.29 -6.43
C ASP A 60 -1.53 0.75 -5.80
N THR A 61 -2.04 1.44 -4.79
CA THR A 61 -3.26 1.02 -4.10
C THR A 61 -4.46 1.03 -5.03
N VAL A 62 -4.56 1.97 -5.98
CA VAL A 62 -5.64 2.03 -6.96
C VAL A 62 -5.59 0.80 -7.87
N GLU A 63 -4.40 0.44 -8.34
CA GLU A 63 -4.21 -0.77 -9.14
C GLU A 63 -4.56 -2.04 -8.35
N ALA A 64 -4.20 -2.10 -7.06
CA ALA A 64 -4.55 -3.23 -6.20
C ALA A 64 -6.07 -3.38 -6.03
N TYR A 65 -6.81 -2.30 -5.79
CA TYR A 65 -8.27 -2.33 -5.68
C TYR A 65 -8.94 -2.67 -7.02
N ALA A 66 -8.36 -2.28 -8.15
CA ALA A 66 -8.87 -2.63 -9.48
C ALA A 66 -8.82 -4.15 -9.76
N LEU A 67 -8.06 -4.94 -8.98
CA LEU A 67 -8.00 -6.40 -9.10
C LEU A 67 -9.12 -7.13 -8.35
N ILE A 68 -9.84 -6.47 -7.44
CA ILE A 68 -10.88 -7.11 -6.62
C ILE A 68 -11.99 -7.78 -7.45
N PRO A 69 -12.55 -7.18 -8.51
CA PRO A 69 -13.59 -7.83 -9.31
C PRO A 69 -13.14 -9.19 -9.84
N ARG A 70 -11.96 -9.22 -10.48
CA ARG A 70 -11.38 -10.44 -11.04
C ARG A 70 -11.06 -11.48 -9.95
N PHE A 71 -10.61 -11.02 -8.78
CA PHE A 71 -10.39 -11.90 -7.64
C PHE A 71 -11.70 -12.55 -7.17
N PHE A 72 -12.79 -11.79 -7.05
CA PHE A 72 -14.10 -12.32 -6.67
C PHE A 72 -14.65 -13.31 -7.69
N ASP A 73 -14.52 -13.02 -8.99
CA ASP A 73 -14.93 -13.95 -10.05
C ASP A 73 -14.24 -15.32 -9.86
N LYS A 74 -12.92 -15.31 -9.63
CA LYS A 74 -12.15 -16.54 -9.40
C LYS A 74 -12.45 -17.21 -8.07
N LEU A 75 -12.76 -16.43 -7.04
CA LEU A 75 -13.12 -16.96 -5.73
C LEU A 75 -14.44 -17.74 -5.79
N VAL A 76 -15.45 -17.18 -6.47
CA VAL A 76 -16.77 -17.81 -6.66
C VAL A 76 -16.66 -19.04 -7.57
N GLU A 77 -15.89 -18.97 -8.65
CA GLU A 77 -15.63 -20.11 -9.54
C GLU A 77 -15.00 -21.28 -8.78
N SER A 78 -14.03 -21.00 -7.90
CA SER A 78 -13.29 -22.02 -7.14
C SER A 78 -14.05 -22.55 -5.93
N ASN A 79 -14.96 -21.76 -5.37
CA ASN A 79 -15.74 -22.09 -4.18
C ASN A 79 -17.22 -21.78 -4.44
N PRO A 80 -17.95 -22.66 -5.16
CA PRO A 80 -19.38 -22.51 -5.36
C PRO A 80 -20.10 -22.28 -4.04
N GLY A 81 -21.08 -21.37 -4.03
CA GLY A 81 -21.79 -20.94 -2.82
C GLY A 81 -21.15 -19.75 -2.10
N THR A 82 -19.96 -19.30 -2.50
CA THR A 82 -19.36 -18.04 -2.00
C THR A 82 -20.21 -16.84 -2.41
N CYS A 83 -20.53 -15.97 -1.46
CA CYS A 83 -21.20 -14.69 -1.71
C CYS A 83 -20.17 -13.56 -1.72
N THR A 84 -20.21 -12.72 -2.75
CA THR A 84 -19.37 -11.53 -2.88
C THR A 84 -20.17 -10.32 -3.34
N THR A 85 -19.86 -9.14 -2.82
CA THR A 85 -20.41 -7.85 -3.28
C THR A 85 -19.29 -6.84 -3.37
N LEU A 86 -19.29 -6.02 -4.43
CA LEU A 86 -18.36 -4.90 -4.60
C LEU A 86 -19.16 -3.63 -4.93
N GLU A 87 -18.91 -2.57 -4.19
CA GLU A 87 -19.50 -1.25 -4.42
C GLU A 87 -18.41 -0.26 -4.83
N MET A 88 -18.70 0.50 -5.88
CA MET A 88 -17.86 1.59 -6.38
C MET A 88 -18.61 2.91 -6.34
N ASP A 89 -17.89 4.02 -6.24
CA ASP A 89 -18.49 5.35 -6.37
C ASP A 89 -18.80 5.70 -7.84
N ASN A 90 -19.40 6.87 -8.08
CA ASN A 90 -19.76 7.34 -9.42
C ASN A 90 -18.53 7.58 -10.33
N SER A 91 -17.32 7.62 -9.77
CA SER A 91 -16.06 7.77 -10.50
C SER A 91 -15.36 6.42 -10.71
N GLY A 92 -15.96 5.31 -10.29
CA GLY A 92 -15.37 3.98 -10.39
C GLY A 92 -14.32 3.67 -9.32
N HIS A 93 -14.23 4.44 -8.24
CA HIS A 93 -13.33 4.14 -7.14
C HIS A 93 -13.96 3.15 -6.17
N PHE A 94 -13.12 2.29 -5.58
CA PHE A 94 -13.52 1.37 -4.53
C PHE A 94 -14.17 2.12 -3.36
N LYS A 95 -15.34 1.63 -2.94
CA LYS A 95 -16.05 2.14 -1.75
C LYS A 95 -16.02 1.11 -0.63
N PHE A 96 -16.54 -0.09 -0.88
CA PHE A 96 -16.45 -1.23 0.02
C PHE A 96 -16.73 -2.54 -0.73
N CYS A 97 -16.39 -3.66 -0.09
CA CYS A 97 -16.78 -4.98 -0.56
C CYS A 97 -17.16 -5.89 0.61
N PHE A 98 -17.91 -6.94 0.33
CA PHE A 98 -18.25 -8.02 1.24
C PHE A 98 -17.89 -9.36 0.61
N MET A 99 -17.40 -10.31 1.40
CA MET A 99 -17.19 -11.70 0.97
C MET A 99 -17.46 -12.69 2.11
N ALA A 100 -18.10 -13.81 1.79
CA ALA A 100 -18.30 -14.94 2.68
C ALA A 100 -18.27 -16.25 1.89
N PHE A 101 -17.48 -17.23 2.34
CA PHE A 101 -17.42 -18.55 1.72
C PHE A 101 -18.74 -19.30 1.94
N GLY A 102 -19.17 -20.09 0.94
CA GLY A 102 -20.39 -20.90 1.04
C GLY A 102 -20.40 -21.80 2.28
N ALA A 103 -19.27 -22.49 2.53
CA ALA A 103 -19.11 -23.32 3.72
C ALA A 103 -19.31 -22.55 5.04
N SER A 104 -18.93 -21.27 5.10
CA SER A 104 -19.14 -20.44 6.29
C SER A 104 -20.59 -19.97 6.46
N ILE A 105 -21.37 -19.95 5.38
CA ILE A 105 -22.79 -19.58 5.39
C ILE A 105 -23.64 -20.80 5.80
N GLU A 106 -23.26 -21.98 5.32
CA GLU A 106 -24.02 -23.22 5.55
C GLU A 106 -23.82 -23.83 6.95
N GLY A 107 -22.67 -23.59 7.58
CA GLY A 107 -22.35 -24.05 8.94
C GLY A 107 -21.41 -25.24 8.99
#